data_AF-A0A165IJF2-F1
#
_entry.id   AF-A0A165IJF2-F1
#
_cell.length_a   1.000
_cell.length_b   1.000
_cell.length_c   1.000
_cell.angle_alpha   90.00
_cell.angle_beta   90.00
_cell.angle_gamma   90.00
#
_symmetry.space_group_name_H-M   'P 1'
#
loop_
_entity.id
_entity.type
_entity.pdbx_description
1 polymer ?
#
loop_
_entity_poly.entity_id
_entity_poly.type
_entity_poly.pdbx_seq_one_letter_code
_entity_poly.pdbx_strand_id
1 'polypeptide(L)'
;MPISVTAPSQRVPVLPLTQETFAPFGTVVENPNPTTLPPRSSNQTAASLGTQPPPSPIPVVVANQGTALKYLDVTLQTDLYGKAPSGKPSRAIMTMFVCAPRNLRPDPSSPEVSTEKATSIEGLFDVSILERHPFTQQTFVPMGLSAEDPDTRYLVLVAPTLPVAQGDAKTASYPTPCPPQKSGWGLKSLFSRSPAEAEKTGSAGKGPGLPDLANIKAFVATGAQAVTYAAGTWHAPMVVLGKRSVDFVVTQFANSVGDEDCQEVEIQPETPNGALAVVVPKHEITQTTALARAKL
;
A
#
# COMPACT_ATOMS: atom_id res chain seq x y z
N MET A 1 -0.26 24.25 -10.54
CA MET A 1 1.16 23.90 -10.38
C MET A 1 1.27 23.23 -9.03
N PRO A 2 1.76 21.99 -8.96
CA PRO A 2 1.94 21.29 -7.68
C PRO A 2 2.87 22.10 -6.78
N ILE A 3 2.68 21.96 -5.47
CA ILE A 3 3.55 22.62 -4.49
C ILE A 3 4.91 21.93 -4.53
N SER A 4 6.00 22.68 -4.63
CA SER A 4 7.35 22.12 -4.55
C SER A 4 7.79 22.04 -3.09
N VAL A 5 8.36 20.90 -2.69
CA VAL A 5 8.90 20.63 -1.36
C VAL A 5 10.38 20.28 -1.49
N THR A 6 11.20 20.90 -0.66
CA THR A 6 12.64 20.63 -0.62
C THR A 6 12.91 19.31 0.09
N ALA A 7 13.67 18.42 -0.54
CA ALA A 7 14.11 17.16 0.05
C ALA A 7 15.58 17.19 0.48
N PRO A 8 15.92 16.57 1.63
CA PRO A 8 17.30 16.33 1.98
C PRO A 8 17.95 15.39 0.96
N SER A 9 19.28 15.49 0.83
CA SER A 9 20.04 14.51 0.05
C SER A 9 20.10 13.20 0.82
N GLN A 10 19.32 12.20 0.39
CA GLN A 10 19.13 10.96 1.14
C GLN A 10 18.99 9.76 0.20
N ARG A 11 19.64 8.67 0.60
CA ARG A 11 19.48 7.34 0.00
C ARG A 11 18.57 6.50 0.88
N VAL A 12 17.42 6.10 0.36
CA VAL A 12 16.40 5.35 1.07
C VAL A 12 16.59 3.86 0.74
N PRO A 13 16.89 2.99 1.72
CA PRO A 13 16.97 1.56 1.47
C PRO A 13 15.58 1.02 1.17
N VAL A 14 15.50 0.08 0.22
CA VAL A 14 14.27 -0.67 -0.03
C VAL A 14 14.17 -1.86 0.93
N LEU A 15 12.99 -2.05 1.52
CA LEU A 15 12.69 -3.19 2.39
C LEU A 15 11.65 -4.12 1.75
N PRO A 16 11.56 -5.41 2.10
CA PRO A 16 10.44 -6.25 1.70
C PRO A 16 9.11 -5.67 2.20
N LEU A 17 8.08 -5.66 1.35
CA LEU A 17 6.75 -5.24 1.76
C LEU A 17 6.13 -6.29 2.69
N THR A 18 5.78 -5.88 3.91
CA THR A 18 5.03 -6.70 4.88
C THR A 18 3.90 -5.89 5.51
N GLN A 19 2.81 -6.55 5.92
CA GLN A 19 1.72 -5.86 6.62
C GLN A 19 2.21 -5.12 7.87
N GLU A 20 3.12 -5.71 8.66
CA GLU A 20 3.64 -5.10 9.89
C GLU A 20 4.34 -3.76 9.62
N THR A 21 5.25 -3.73 8.65
CA THR A 21 6.04 -2.54 8.33
C THR A 21 5.24 -1.48 7.58
N PHE A 22 4.20 -1.88 6.86
CA PHE A 22 3.31 -1.02 6.07
C PHE A 22 2.07 -0.53 6.83
N ALA A 23 1.71 -1.15 7.95
CA ALA A 23 0.50 -0.83 8.73
C ALA A 23 0.27 0.66 9.03
N PRO A 24 1.30 1.51 9.29
CA PRO A 24 1.07 2.94 9.49
C PRO A 24 0.53 3.68 8.26
N PHE A 25 0.73 3.13 7.06
CA PHE A 25 0.45 3.78 5.79
C PHE A 25 -0.77 3.18 5.09
N GLY A 26 -1.12 1.93 5.41
CA GLY A 26 -2.22 1.22 4.77
C GLY A 26 -2.21 -0.28 5.06
N THR A 27 -2.71 -1.04 4.10
CA THR A 27 -2.88 -2.49 4.18
C THR A 27 -2.22 -3.17 2.99
N VAL A 28 -1.45 -4.21 3.26
CA VAL A 28 -0.95 -5.18 2.27
C VAL A 28 -2.02 -6.25 2.11
N VAL A 29 -2.46 -6.46 0.87
CA VAL A 29 -3.47 -7.45 0.52
C VAL A 29 -2.77 -8.61 -0.15
N GLU A 30 -2.69 -9.73 0.55
CA GLU A 30 -2.08 -10.97 0.08
C GLU A 30 -2.81 -12.17 0.70
N ASN A 31 -2.52 -13.38 0.25
CA ASN A 31 -3.08 -14.58 0.90
C ASN A 31 -2.49 -14.70 2.32
N PRO A 32 -3.31 -14.62 3.39
CA PRO A 32 -2.80 -14.66 4.78
C PRO A 32 -2.18 -16.00 5.16
N ASN A 33 -2.50 -17.06 4.43
CA ASN A 33 -1.97 -18.39 4.67
C ASN A 33 -1.77 -19.14 3.34
N PRO A 34 -0.66 -18.85 2.62
CA PRO A 34 -0.42 -19.37 1.27
C PRO A 34 -0.17 -20.88 1.22
N THR A 35 0.17 -21.52 2.35
CA THR A 35 0.39 -22.97 2.44
C THR A 35 -0.90 -23.75 2.69
N THR A 36 -1.96 -23.10 3.18
CA THR A 36 -3.22 -23.78 3.45
C THR A 36 -4.08 -23.88 2.18
N LEU A 37 -4.33 -25.11 1.75
CA LEU A 37 -5.21 -25.41 0.62
C LEU A 37 -6.64 -25.68 1.11
N PRO A 38 -7.67 -25.30 0.34
CA PRO A 38 -9.03 -25.71 0.64
C PRO A 38 -9.18 -27.24 0.57
N PRO A 39 -10.09 -27.85 1.35
CA PRO A 39 -10.30 -29.28 1.33
C PRO A 39 -10.78 -29.76 -0.05
N ARG A 40 -10.09 -30.75 -0.63
CA ARG A 40 -10.29 -31.21 -2.03
C ARG A 40 -11.39 -32.27 -2.23
N SER A 41 -12.22 -32.57 -1.22
CA SER A 41 -13.13 -33.73 -1.25
C SER A 41 -14.61 -33.33 -1.12
N SER A 42 -15.36 -33.52 -2.20
CA SER A 42 -16.83 -33.45 -2.26
C SER A 42 -17.55 -34.56 -1.47
N ASN A 43 -16.83 -35.55 -0.94
CA ASN A 43 -17.39 -36.63 -0.12
C ASN A 43 -17.29 -36.38 1.40
N GLN A 44 -16.81 -35.21 1.81
CA GLN A 44 -16.78 -34.82 3.22
C GLN A 44 -17.77 -33.68 3.39
N THR A 45 -19.01 -34.03 3.73
CA THR A 45 -19.96 -33.05 4.27
C THR A 45 -19.28 -32.34 5.43
N ALA A 46 -19.31 -31.00 5.44
CA ALA A 46 -18.76 -30.14 6.50
C ALA A 46 -19.30 -30.46 7.92
N ALA A 47 -20.26 -31.37 8.03
CA ALA A 47 -20.78 -31.92 9.29
C ALA A 47 -19.96 -33.10 9.86
N SER A 48 -19.12 -33.79 9.08
CA SER A 48 -18.39 -34.99 9.54
C SER A 48 -16.97 -34.73 10.04
N LEU A 49 -16.40 -33.58 9.73
CA LEU A 49 -15.24 -33.03 10.43
C LEU A 49 -15.73 -31.72 11.03
N GLY A 50 -15.54 -31.51 12.32
CA GLY A 50 -15.71 -30.19 12.93
C GLY A 50 -14.62 -29.25 12.45
N THR A 51 -14.51 -29.05 11.13
CA THR A 51 -13.43 -28.36 10.43
C THR A 51 -13.55 -26.87 10.72
N GLN A 52 -13.09 -26.49 11.90
CA GLN A 52 -12.76 -25.11 12.18
C GLN A 52 -11.81 -24.64 11.08
N PRO A 53 -12.00 -23.43 10.56
CA PRO A 53 -11.05 -22.84 9.63
C PRO A 53 -9.63 -22.90 10.23
N PRO A 54 -8.58 -22.93 9.40
CA PRO A 54 -7.21 -22.80 9.90
C PRO A 54 -7.11 -21.54 10.77
N PRO A 55 -6.31 -21.56 11.85
CA PRO A 55 -6.05 -20.37 12.64
C PRO A 55 -5.50 -19.27 11.72
N SER A 56 -6.16 -18.12 11.72
CA SER A 56 -5.89 -16.99 10.85
C SER A 56 -6.05 -15.70 11.64
N PRO A 57 -5.21 -14.69 11.40
CA PRO A 57 -5.33 -13.39 12.06
C PRO A 57 -6.62 -12.64 11.65
N ILE A 58 -7.21 -13.01 10.50
CA ILE A 58 -8.48 -12.47 10.01
C ILE A 58 -9.54 -13.57 9.86
N PRO A 59 -10.84 -13.23 10.00
CA PRO A 59 -11.91 -14.20 9.85
C PRO A 59 -11.86 -14.91 8.50
N VAL A 60 -12.03 -16.23 8.53
CA VAL A 60 -12.05 -17.08 7.33
C VAL A 60 -13.26 -17.99 7.37
N VAL A 61 -13.92 -18.12 6.23
CA VAL A 61 -15.11 -18.96 6.06
C VAL A 61 -14.88 -19.94 4.93
N VAL A 62 -15.28 -21.19 5.12
CA VAL A 62 -15.33 -22.17 4.03
C VAL A 62 -16.50 -21.81 3.11
N ALA A 63 -16.21 -21.56 1.84
CA ALA A 63 -17.15 -21.15 0.82
C ALA A 63 -17.21 -22.18 -0.33
N ASN A 64 -18.07 -21.92 -1.33
CA ASN A 64 -18.21 -22.74 -2.54
C ASN A 64 -18.38 -24.24 -2.24
N GLN A 65 -19.33 -24.58 -1.35
CA GLN A 65 -19.63 -25.95 -0.96
C GLN A 65 -18.40 -26.75 -0.46
N GLY A 66 -17.43 -26.08 0.17
CA GLY A 66 -16.23 -26.74 0.70
C GLY A 66 -14.96 -26.52 -0.12
N THR A 67 -15.08 -25.95 -1.31
CA THR A 67 -13.94 -25.87 -2.27
C THR A 67 -13.13 -24.57 -2.19
N ALA A 68 -13.55 -23.61 -1.37
CA ALA A 68 -12.85 -22.32 -1.22
C ALA A 68 -12.70 -21.90 0.24
N LEU A 69 -11.61 -21.20 0.53
CA LEU A 69 -11.45 -20.43 1.76
C LEU A 69 -11.65 -18.96 1.41
N LYS A 70 -12.61 -18.32 2.07
CA LYS A 70 -12.91 -16.89 1.93
C LYS A 70 -12.38 -16.15 3.15
N TYR A 71 -11.26 -15.49 2.98
CA TYR A 71 -10.73 -14.53 3.96
C TYR A 71 -11.54 -13.24 3.88
N LEU A 72 -12.11 -12.83 5.00
CA LEU A 72 -12.97 -11.65 5.08
C LEU A 72 -12.12 -10.43 5.45
N ASP A 73 -12.51 -9.27 4.92
CA ASP A 73 -11.96 -7.97 5.30
C ASP A 73 -10.43 -7.86 5.14
N VAL A 74 -9.89 -8.47 4.07
CA VAL A 74 -8.45 -8.39 3.71
C VAL A 74 -7.98 -6.95 3.45
N THR A 75 -8.91 -6.05 3.12
CA THR A 75 -8.74 -4.59 3.11
C THR A 75 -10.11 -3.93 3.22
N LEU A 76 -10.11 -2.62 3.44
CA LEU A 76 -11.32 -1.79 3.45
C LEU A 76 -11.26 -0.77 2.31
N GLN A 77 -12.44 -0.37 1.85
CA GLN A 77 -12.66 0.70 0.89
C GLN A 77 -13.49 1.77 1.58
N THR A 78 -12.81 2.74 2.20
CA THR A 78 -13.47 3.81 2.98
C THR A 78 -13.69 5.05 2.11
N ASP A 79 -14.92 5.54 2.11
CA ASP A 79 -15.32 6.81 1.51
C ASP A 79 -15.42 7.89 2.60
N LEU A 80 -14.57 8.92 2.51
CA LEU A 80 -14.55 10.05 3.42
C LEU A 80 -14.95 11.36 2.73
N TYR A 81 -15.48 11.34 1.51
CA TYR A 81 -15.86 12.56 0.78
C TYR A 81 -17.03 13.30 1.43
N GLY A 82 -17.80 12.66 2.32
CA GLY A 82 -18.75 13.37 3.19
C GLY A 82 -18.08 14.43 4.10
N LYS A 83 -16.75 14.41 4.24
CA LYS A 83 -15.95 15.41 4.96
C LYS A 83 -15.29 16.44 4.03
N ALA A 84 -15.42 16.30 2.71
CA ALA A 84 -14.79 17.17 1.74
C ALA A 84 -15.49 18.55 1.66
N PRO A 85 -14.76 19.68 1.47
CA PRO A 85 -15.32 21.03 1.44
C PRO A 85 -16.40 21.25 0.39
N SER A 86 -16.25 20.62 -0.79
CA SER A 86 -17.15 20.84 -1.91
C SER A 86 -18.57 20.38 -1.65
N GLY A 87 -18.77 19.46 -0.68
CA GLY A 87 -20.04 18.77 -0.47
C GLY A 87 -20.48 17.93 -1.67
N LYS A 88 -19.62 17.73 -2.68
CA LYS A 88 -19.97 16.93 -3.86
C LYS A 88 -19.96 15.45 -3.50
N PRO A 89 -20.99 14.69 -3.93
CA PRO A 89 -21.03 13.26 -3.70
C PRO A 89 -19.91 12.57 -4.47
N SER A 90 -19.28 11.62 -3.82
CA SER A 90 -18.34 10.68 -4.39
C SER A 90 -19.05 9.49 -5.05
N ARG A 91 -18.28 8.74 -5.84
CA ARG A 91 -18.64 7.40 -6.31
C ARG A 91 -17.41 6.51 -6.31
N ALA A 92 -17.62 5.20 -6.19
CA ALA A 92 -16.57 4.23 -6.45
C ALA A 92 -16.12 4.31 -7.92
N ILE A 93 -14.82 4.29 -8.14
CA ILE A 93 -14.19 4.24 -9.46
C ILE A 93 -13.22 3.06 -9.49
N MET A 94 -13.18 2.42 -10.65
CA MET A 94 -12.23 1.36 -10.97
C MET A 94 -11.52 1.73 -12.26
N THR A 95 -10.19 1.72 -12.24
CA THR A 95 -9.37 2.10 -13.39
C THR A 95 -8.28 1.05 -13.62
N MET A 96 -7.72 1.05 -14.83
CA MET A 96 -6.61 0.20 -15.21
C MET A 96 -5.37 1.07 -15.43
N PHE A 97 -4.28 0.72 -14.75
CA PHE A 97 -2.99 1.34 -14.94
C PHE A 97 -2.07 0.34 -15.62
N VAL A 98 -1.54 0.69 -16.79
CA VAL A 98 -0.53 -0.10 -17.51
C VAL A 98 0.81 0.58 -17.29
N CYS A 99 1.61 0.07 -16.36
CA CYS A 99 2.81 0.73 -15.88
C CYS A 99 4.07 0.14 -16.51
N ALA A 100 4.79 0.93 -17.30
CA ALA A 100 6.10 0.55 -17.83
C ALA A 100 7.19 0.61 -16.74
N PRO A 101 8.25 -0.21 -16.85
CA PRO A 101 9.41 -0.12 -15.96
C PRO A 101 10.04 1.27 -15.93
N ARG A 102 10.44 1.70 -14.73
CA ARG A 102 11.12 2.98 -14.49
C ARG A 102 12.63 2.83 -14.71
N ASN A 103 13.25 3.88 -15.26
CA ASN A 103 14.70 3.93 -15.44
C ASN A 103 15.38 4.16 -14.11
N LEU A 104 16.34 3.30 -13.77
CA LEU A 104 17.20 3.45 -12.60
C LEU A 104 18.54 4.06 -13.02
N ARG A 105 19.05 5.02 -12.25
CA ARG A 105 20.42 5.50 -12.42
C ARG A 105 21.40 4.47 -11.85
N PRO A 106 22.61 4.34 -12.41
CA PRO A 106 23.64 3.53 -11.81
C PRO A 106 23.94 3.99 -10.37
N ASP A 107 24.07 3.05 -9.44
CA ASP A 107 24.57 3.36 -8.11
C ASP A 107 26.11 3.32 -8.10
N PRO A 108 26.81 4.46 -7.90
CA PRO A 108 28.27 4.48 -7.90
C PRO A 108 28.90 3.68 -6.75
N SER A 109 28.13 3.28 -5.72
CA SER A 109 28.61 2.35 -4.69
C SER A 109 28.49 0.87 -5.06
N SER A 110 27.88 0.52 -6.20
CA SER A 110 27.77 -0.87 -6.65
C SER A 110 29.03 -1.27 -7.44
N PRO A 111 29.78 -2.32 -7.03
CA PRO A 111 31.14 -2.56 -7.50
C PRO A 111 31.31 -3.00 -8.97
N GLU A 112 30.26 -3.35 -9.73
CA GLU A 112 30.40 -3.65 -11.16
C GLU A 112 29.11 -3.32 -11.91
N VAL A 113 29.06 -2.15 -12.56
CA VAL A 113 28.04 -1.87 -13.58
C VAL A 113 28.48 -2.54 -14.87
N SER A 114 27.98 -3.74 -15.15
CA SER A 114 28.04 -4.28 -16.50
C SER A 114 27.34 -3.30 -17.43
N THR A 115 28.06 -2.77 -18.41
CA THR A 115 27.64 -1.77 -19.40
C THR A 115 26.56 -2.24 -20.38
N GLU A 116 25.88 -3.34 -20.07
CA GLU A 116 24.78 -3.84 -20.88
C GLU A 116 23.49 -3.07 -20.51
N LYS A 117 23.07 -2.20 -21.43
CA LYS A 117 21.74 -1.56 -21.45
C LYS A 117 20.65 -2.64 -21.50
N ALA A 118 20.26 -3.18 -20.35
CA ALA A 118 19.12 -4.07 -20.24
C ALA A 118 18.47 -3.88 -18.87
N THR A 119 17.43 -3.04 -18.80
CA THR A 119 16.32 -3.08 -17.83
C THR A 119 16.68 -3.77 -16.50
N SER A 120 17.63 -3.21 -15.77
CA SER A 120 18.12 -3.80 -14.54
C SER A 120 17.12 -3.51 -13.43
N ILE A 121 16.87 -4.51 -12.58
CA ILE A 121 16.11 -4.29 -11.34
C ILE A 121 16.94 -3.56 -10.28
N GLU A 122 18.22 -3.30 -10.53
CA GLU A 122 19.15 -2.63 -9.62
C GLU A 122 19.46 -1.19 -10.05
N GLY A 123 19.73 -0.34 -9.04
CA GLY A 123 20.16 1.04 -9.23
C GLY A 123 19.49 2.01 -8.26
N LEU A 124 19.51 3.29 -8.62
CA LEU A 124 18.92 4.39 -7.87
C LEU A 124 17.65 4.87 -8.58
N PHE A 125 16.53 4.83 -7.87
CA PHE A 125 15.28 5.43 -8.34
C PHE A 125 15.12 6.83 -7.71
N ASP A 126 15.15 7.88 -8.53
CA ASP A 126 14.96 9.25 -8.05
C ASP A 126 13.48 9.54 -7.77
N VAL A 127 13.20 10.03 -6.56
CA VAL A 127 11.84 10.39 -6.14
C VAL A 127 11.60 11.85 -6.47
N SER A 128 10.79 12.11 -7.49
CA SER A 128 10.50 13.48 -7.98
C SER A 128 9.11 13.99 -7.62
N ILE A 129 8.21 13.11 -7.20
CA ILE A 129 6.81 13.44 -6.92
C ILE A 129 6.24 12.51 -5.85
N LEU A 130 5.41 13.06 -4.97
CA LEU A 130 4.51 12.30 -4.12
C LEU A 130 3.10 12.84 -4.27
N GLU A 131 2.12 11.97 -4.12
CA GLU A 131 0.70 12.27 -4.17
C GLU A 131 -0.03 11.72 -2.94
N ARG A 132 -1.22 12.22 -2.68
CA ARG A 132 -2.15 11.64 -1.71
C ARG A 132 -3.60 11.82 -2.14
N HIS A 133 -4.45 10.94 -1.62
CA HIS A 133 -5.90 11.00 -1.76
C HIS A 133 -6.54 11.26 -0.38
N PRO A 134 -6.88 12.51 -0.02
CA PRO A 134 -7.27 12.86 1.35
C PRO A 134 -8.53 12.17 1.85
N PHE A 135 -9.47 11.86 0.94
CA PHE A 135 -10.82 11.42 1.28
C PHE A 135 -11.13 9.98 0.86
N THR A 136 -10.14 9.20 0.45
CA THR A 136 -10.36 7.80 0.06
C THR A 136 -9.14 6.93 0.26
N GLN A 137 -9.37 5.63 0.42
CA GLN A 137 -8.33 4.63 0.27
C GLN A 137 -8.17 4.30 -1.21
N GLN A 138 -6.93 4.12 -1.65
CA GLN A 138 -6.63 3.73 -3.02
C GLN A 138 -5.93 2.38 -3.01
N THR A 139 -6.51 1.40 -3.71
CA THR A 139 -5.98 0.04 -3.79
C THR A 139 -5.42 -0.21 -5.17
N PHE A 140 -4.18 -0.73 -5.26
CA PHE A 140 -3.56 -1.23 -6.49
C PHE A 140 -3.41 -2.75 -6.40
N VAL A 141 -4.02 -3.47 -7.35
CA VAL A 141 -3.94 -4.93 -7.46
C VAL A 141 -3.18 -5.30 -8.74
N PRO A 142 -1.96 -5.86 -8.65
CA PRO A 142 -1.23 -6.28 -9.83
C PRO A 142 -1.94 -7.45 -10.52
N MET A 143 -1.92 -7.43 -11.84
CA MET A 143 -2.52 -8.44 -12.69
C MET A 143 -1.44 -9.17 -13.49
N GLY A 144 -1.46 -10.51 -13.44
CA GLY A 144 -0.60 -11.35 -14.28
C GLY A 144 0.89 -11.36 -13.93
N LEU A 145 1.30 -10.81 -12.78
CA LEU A 145 2.66 -10.89 -12.25
C LEU A 145 2.75 -12.05 -11.25
N SER A 146 3.75 -12.92 -11.40
CA SER A 146 3.98 -14.03 -10.46
C SER A 146 4.59 -13.53 -9.15
N ALA A 147 4.31 -14.20 -8.03
CA ALA A 147 4.96 -13.92 -6.75
C ALA A 147 6.48 -14.13 -6.82
N GLU A 148 6.90 -15.13 -7.60
CA GLU A 148 8.29 -15.52 -7.79
C GLU A 148 8.93 -14.99 -9.08
N ASP A 149 8.33 -14.00 -9.76
CA ASP A 149 8.89 -13.47 -11.02
C ASP A 149 10.35 -13.01 -10.81
N PRO A 150 11.36 -13.47 -11.56
CA PRO A 150 12.75 -13.14 -11.23
C PRO A 150 13.16 -11.73 -11.66
N ASP A 151 12.42 -11.14 -12.59
CA ASP A 151 12.88 -10.03 -13.42
C ASP A 151 11.99 -8.79 -13.33
N THR A 152 10.83 -8.86 -12.66
CA THR A 152 9.88 -7.75 -12.54
C THR A 152 9.26 -7.66 -11.15
N ARG A 153 9.30 -6.45 -10.60
CA ARG A 153 8.75 -6.10 -9.28
C ARG A 153 8.15 -4.69 -9.37
N TYR A 154 7.54 -4.23 -8.29
CA TYR A 154 7.17 -2.83 -8.17
C TYR A 154 7.51 -2.31 -6.77
N LEU A 155 7.81 -1.01 -6.70
CA LEU A 155 8.08 -0.32 -5.45
C LEU A 155 6.82 0.35 -4.91
N VAL A 156 6.76 0.42 -3.58
CA VAL A 156 5.75 1.14 -2.82
C VAL A 156 6.49 2.13 -1.95
N LEU A 157 6.39 3.42 -2.30
CA LEU A 157 7.03 4.50 -1.56
C LEU A 157 5.96 5.26 -0.80
N VAL A 158 6.20 5.52 0.48
CA VAL A 158 5.25 6.22 1.36
C VAL A 158 5.99 7.17 2.29
N ALA A 159 5.35 8.30 2.63
CA ALA A 159 5.87 9.24 3.60
C ALA A 159 4.85 9.52 4.71
N PRO A 160 5.29 9.67 5.98
CA PRO A 160 4.45 10.23 7.03
C PRO A 160 3.99 11.65 6.66
N THR A 161 2.96 12.13 7.37
CA THR A 161 2.49 13.52 7.22
C THR A 161 3.06 14.37 8.34
N LEU A 162 3.68 15.50 8.00
CA LEU A 162 4.20 16.45 8.98
C LEU A 162 3.06 17.05 9.82
N PRO A 163 3.28 17.33 11.11
CA PRO A 163 2.31 18.05 11.92
C PRO A 163 2.16 19.49 11.42
N VAL A 164 0.94 20.03 11.47
CA VAL A 164 0.69 21.45 11.18
C VAL A 164 0.74 22.25 12.48
N ALA A 165 1.34 23.44 12.44
CA ALA A 165 1.43 24.33 13.60
C ALA A 165 0.02 24.67 14.15
N GLN A 166 -0.14 24.71 15.47
CA GLN A 166 -1.42 24.84 16.17
C GLN A 166 -2.24 26.12 15.84
N GLY A 167 -1.69 27.07 15.08
CA GLY A 167 -2.37 28.29 14.63
C GLY A 167 -3.08 28.18 13.27
N ASP A 168 -2.64 27.26 12.39
CA ASP A 168 -3.12 27.14 11.00
C ASP A 168 -4.22 26.07 10.84
N ALA A 169 -4.56 25.37 11.93
CA ALA A 169 -5.52 24.26 11.96
C ALA A 169 -6.99 24.68 11.75
N LYS A 170 -7.28 25.98 11.58
CA LYS A 170 -8.66 26.50 11.53
C LYS A 170 -9.33 26.46 10.15
N THR A 171 -8.68 25.95 9.10
CA THR A 171 -9.22 25.99 7.73
C THR A 171 -9.23 24.65 6.97
N ALA A 172 -8.77 23.55 7.58
CA ALA A 172 -8.54 22.32 6.83
C ALA A 172 -9.53 21.20 7.24
N SER A 173 -10.49 20.90 6.36
CA SER A 173 -11.49 19.82 6.47
C SER A 173 -10.89 18.43 6.26
N TYR A 174 -9.69 18.17 6.79
CA TYR A 174 -9.07 16.86 6.63
C TYR A 174 -9.67 15.91 7.65
N PRO A 175 -9.89 14.63 7.29
CA PRO A 175 -10.12 13.62 8.30
C PRO A 175 -8.85 13.58 9.16
N THR A 176 -8.95 13.91 10.44
CA THR A 176 -7.84 13.83 11.39
C THR A 176 -7.90 12.52 12.17
N PRO A 177 -6.75 12.02 12.68
CA PRO A 177 -6.74 10.83 13.51
C PRO A 177 -7.55 11.09 14.79
N CYS A 178 -8.58 10.30 15.06
CA CYS A 178 -9.19 10.30 16.39
C CYS A 178 -8.25 9.52 17.33
N PRO A 179 -7.88 10.04 18.51
CA PRO A 179 -7.06 9.28 19.46
C PRO A 179 -7.79 7.98 19.86
N PRO A 180 -7.07 6.86 20.01
CA PRO A 180 -7.70 5.57 20.27
C PRO A 180 -8.44 5.60 21.61
N GLN A 181 -9.77 5.50 21.58
CA GLN A 181 -10.57 5.28 22.77
C GLN A 181 -10.37 3.84 23.24
N LYS A 182 -9.90 3.68 24.48
CA LYS A 182 -9.85 2.38 25.18
C LYS A 182 -11.28 1.84 25.31
N SER A 183 -11.69 0.90 24.47
CA SER A 183 -12.96 0.21 24.64
C SER A 183 -12.73 -1.15 25.28
N GLY A 184 -13.39 -1.39 26.42
CA GLY A 184 -13.35 -2.65 27.16
C GLY A 184 -14.12 -3.73 26.40
N TRP A 185 -13.45 -4.86 26.16
CA TRP A 185 -13.99 -6.00 25.42
C TRP A 185 -14.92 -6.83 26.31
N GLY A 186 -16.22 -6.88 25.99
CA GLY A 186 -17.20 -7.76 26.62
C GLY A 186 -17.66 -8.86 25.66
N LEU A 187 -17.59 -10.12 26.09
CA LEU A 187 -17.85 -11.36 25.32
C LEU A 187 -19.28 -11.55 24.73
N LYS A 188 -20.13 -10.52 24.68
CA LYS A 188 -21.53 -10.65 24.22
C LYS A 188 -21.86 -10.02 22.86
N SER A 189 -20.92 -9.41 22.14
CA SER A 189 -21.25 -8.66 20.89
C SER A 189 -21.08 -9.42 19.56
N LEU A 190 -20.81 -10.73 19.57
CA LEU A 190 -20.53 -11.50 18.34
C LEU A 190 -21.70 -11.63 17.35
N PHE A 191 -22.94 -11.31 17.74
CA PHE A 191 -24.12 -11.56 16.90
C PHE A 191 -24.96 -10.32 16.54
N SER A 192 -24.46 -9.11 16.79
CA SER A 192 -25.20 -7.90 16.41
C SER A 192 -24.27 -6.75 16.03
N ARG A 193 -23.39 -6.96 15.06
CA ARG A 193 -22.71 -5.84 14.38
C ARG A 193 -23.66 -5.23 13.36
N SER A 194 -24.35 -4.16 13.75
CA SER A 194 -24.99 -3.25 12.81
C SER A 194 -23.93 -2.59 11.92
N PRO A 195 -24.27 -2.18 10.67
CA PRO A 195 -23.34 -1.49 9.76
C PRO A 195 -22.63 -0.26 10.39
N ALA A 196 -23.25 0.37 11.39
CA ALA A 196 -22.72 1.52 12.11
C ALA A 196 -21.48 1.25 12.99
N GLU A 197 -21.15 -0.01 13.34
CA GLU A 197 -19.93 -0.30 14.12
C GLU A 197 -18.68 -0.56 13.26
N ALA A 198 -18.84 -0.76 11.95
CA ALA A 198 -17.71 -0.88 11.02
C ALA A 198 -16.99 0.48 10.80
N GLU A 199 -17.64 1.60 11.10
CA GLU A 199 -17.02 2.94 11.03
C GLU A 199 -15.94 3.17 12.09
N LYS A 200 -15.92 2.41 13.19
CA LYS A 200 -14.97 2.64 14.30
C LYS A 200 -13.54 2.17 14.04
N THR A 201 -13.31 1.42 12.98
CA THR A 201 -11.96 0.99 12.54
C THR A 201 -11.51 1.68 11.26
N GLY A 202 -12.29 2.62 10.73
CA GLY A 202 -11.89 3.44 9.61
C GLY A 202 -10.65 4.25 9.98
N SER A 203 -9.56 4.07 9.24
CA SER A 203 -8.32 4.84 9.38
C SER A 203 -8.67 6.33 9.37
N ALA A 204 -8.66 6.93 10.54
CA ALA A 204 -8.83 8.36 10.68
C ALA A 204 -7.67 9.04 9.92
N GLY A 205 -8.01 9.99 9.04
CA GLY A 205 -7.09 10.47 7.98
C GLY A 205 -5.83 11.15 8.53
N LYS A 206 -4.83 11.36 7.66
CA LYS A 206 -3.48 11.78 8.08
C LYS A 206 -3.32 13.27 8.39
N GLY A 207 -4.37 14.08 8.21
CA GLY A 207 -4.31 15.53 8.36
C GLY A 207 -3.70 16.25 7.14
N PRO A 208 -3.61 17.60 7.20
CA PRO A 208 -3.28 18.44 6.03
C PRO A 208 -1.79 18.59 5.70
N GLY A 209 -0.87 18.18 6.58
CA GLY A 209 0.56 18.51 6.43
C GLY A 209 1.23 17.96 5.16
N LEU A 210 2.38 18.53 4.83
CA LEU A 210 3.25 18.06 3.74
C LEU A 210 3.90 16.70 4.07
N PRO A 211 4.45 15.97 3.09
CA PRO A 211 5.13 14.72 3.38
C PRO A 211 6.42 14.95 4.19
N ASP A 212 6.64 14.09 5.18
CA ASP A 212 7.89 14.04 5.93
C ASP A 212 8.94 13.25 5.12
N LEU A 213 9.69 13.97 4.30
CA LEU A 213 10.67 13.40 3.37
C LEU A 213 11.89 12.81 4.09
N ALA A 214 12.19 13.23 5.33
CA ALA A 214 13.26 12.63 6.12
C ALA A 214 12.91 11.20 6.56
N ASN A 215 11.61 10.91 6.72
CA ASN A 215 11.08 9.62 7.17
C ASN A 215 10.35 8.85 6.06
N ILE A 216 10.64 9.15 4.79
CA ILE A 216 10.12 8.37 3.66
C ILE A 216 10.58 6.92 3.77
N LYS A 217 9.69 6.00 3.38
CA LYS A 217 9.96 4.56 3.34
C LYS A 217 9.74 4.03 1.93
N ALA A 218 10.57 3.07 1.55
CA ALA A 218 10.44 2.36 0.29
C ALA A 218 10.35 0.87 0.55
N PHE A 219 9.37 0.23 -0.08
CA PHE A 219 9.16 -1.20 -0.04
C PHE A 219 9.20 -1.80 -1.43
N VAL A 220 9.68 -3.03 -1.56
CA VAL A 220 9.55 -3.84 -2.77
C VAL A 220 8.44 -4.87 -2.58
N ALA A 221 7.53 -4.91 -3.53
CA ALA A 221 6.38 -5.80 -3.53
C ALA A 221 6.49 -6.85 -4.64
N THR A 222 5.90 -8.02 -4.40
CA THR A 222 5.82 -9.12 -5.36
C THR A 222 4.49 -9.11 -6.11
N GLY A 223 4.35 -9.93 -7.17
CA GLY A 223 3.09 -10.06 -7.91
C GLY A 223 1.92 -10.65 -7.12
N ALA A 224 2.15 -11.24 -5.94
CA ALA A 224 1.10 -11.75 -5.06
C ALA A 224 0.62 -10.75 -4.01
N GLN A 225 1.18 -9.55 -4.01
CA GLN A 225 0.85 -8.50 -3.06
C GLN A 225 0.08 -7.42 -3.80
N ALA A 226 -1.01 -6.95 -3.21
CA ALA A 226 -1.68 -5.73 -3.57
C ALA A 226 -1.50 -4.73 -2.41
N VAL A 227 -1.62 -3.45 -2.69
CA VAL A 227 -1.48 -2.41 -1.66
C VAL A 227 -2.73 -1.55 -1.62
N THR A 228 -3.23 -1.28 -0.41
CA THR A 228 -4.23 -0.25 -0.16
C THR A 228 -3.60 0.85 0.67
N TYR A 229 -3.43 2.03 0.08
CA TYR A 229 -3.04 3.21 0.83
C TYR A 229 -4.21 3.68 1.70
N ALA A 230 -3.93 4.02 2.96
CA ALA A 230 -4.90 4.67 3.82
C ALA A 230 -5.22 6.09 3.32
N ALA A 231 -6.41 6.60 3.64
CA ALA A 231 -6.82 7.94 3.25
C ALA A 231 -5.85 9.00 3.77
N GLY A 232 -5.36 9.84 2.86
CA GLY A 232 -4.38 10.90 3.11
C GLY A 232 -2.92 10.44 3.24
N THR A 233 -2.60 9.16 3.06
CA THR A 233 -1.20 8.70 3.02
C THR A 233 -0.49 9.28 1.79
N TRP A 234 0.63 9.97 2.00
CA TRP A 234 1.54 10.35 0.93
C TRP A 234 2.25 9.14 0.36
N HIS A 235 2.24 9.00 -0.96
CA HIS A 235 2.88 7.90 -1.68
C HIS A 235 3.35 8.33 -3.06
N ALA A 236 4.28 7.59 -3.66
CA ALA A 236 4.68 7.84 -5.04
C ALA A 236 3.68 7.20 -6.03
N PRO A 237 3.51 7.77 -7.24
CA PRO A 237 2.88 7.06 -8.36
C PRO A 237 3.55 5.71 -8.60
N MET A 238 2.82 4.73 -9.16
CA MET A 238 3.31 3.36 -9.33
C MET A 238 4.69 3.26 -10.02
N VAL A 239 5.61 2.57 -9.34
CA VAL A 239 7.00 2.40 -9.78
C VAL A 239 7.22 0.92 -10.13
N VAL A 240 7.10 0.57 -11.41
CA VAL A 240 7.47 -0.77 -11.89
C VAL A 240 8.97 -0.83 -12.13
N LEU A 241 9.59 -1.96 -11.80
CA LEU A 241 11.00 -2.24 -12.00
C LEU A 241 11.19 -3.45 -12.92
N GLY A 242 12.30 -3.48 -13.65
CA GLY A 242 12.72 -4.65 -14.40
C GLY A 242 12.27 -4.65 -15.87
N LYS A 243 11.91 -5.83 -16.40
CA LYS A 243 11.88 -6.05 -17.86
C LYS A 243 10.53 -5.80 -18.54
N ARG A 244 9.41 -5.93 -17.84
CA ARG A 244 8.06 -5.85 -18.45
C ARG A 244 7.14 -4.91 -17.70
N SER A 245 6.12 -4.43 -18.41
CA SER A 245 5.03 -3.68 -17.79
C SER A 245 4.22 -4.55 -16.82
N VAL A 246 3.64 -3.89 -15.82
CA VAL A 246 2.69 -4.49 -14.89
C VAL A 246 1.37 -3.73 -15.00
N ASP A 247 0.29 -4.49 -15.12
CA ASP A 247 -1.07 -3.96 -15.15
C ASP A 247 -1.62 -3.95 -13.72
N PHE A 248 -2.25 -2.86 -13.31
CA PHE A 248 -2.90 -2.73 -12.02
C PHE A 248 -4.37 -2.39 -12.19
N VAL A 249 -5.24 -3.18 -11.55
CA VAL A 249 -6.61 -2.73 -11.27
C VAL A 249 -6.53 -1.82 -10.06
N VAL A 250 -7.08 -0.61 -10.19
CA VAL A 250 -7.06 0.41 -9.15
C VAL A 250 -8.48 0.71 -8.70
N THR A 251 -8.74 0.67 -7.40
CA THR A 251 -10.05 0.98 -6.81
C THR A 251 -9.94 2.11 -5.80
N GLN A 252 -10.80 3.11 -5.92
CA GLN A 252 -10.92 4.24 -4.98
C GLN A 252 -12.30 4.89 -5.10
N PHE A 253 -12.58 5.88 -4.25
CA PHE A 253 -13.68 6.81 -4.47
C PHE A 253 -13.16 8.09 -5.15
N ALA A 254 -14.04 8.78 -5.88
CA ALA A 254 -13.74 10.09 -6.45
C ALA A 254 -15.01 10.94 -6.56
N ASN A 255 -14.88 12.25 -6.40
CA ASN A 255 -15.98 13.21 -6.61
C ASN A 255 -15.72 14.19 -7.76
N SER A 256 -14.63 14.00 -8.51
CA SER A 256 -14.23 14.83 -9.65
C SER A 256 -13.91 16.28 -9.28
N VAL A 257 -13.45 16.51 -8.05
CA VAL A 257 -12.88 17.79 -7.60
C VAL A 257 -11.38 17.60 -7.42
N GLY A 258 -10.57 18.29 -8.23
CA GLY A 258 -9.12 18.09 -8.32
C GLY A 258 -8.41 17.86 -6.99
N ASP A 259 -8.29 18.91 -6.16
CA ASP A 259 -7.53 18.85 -4.89
C ASP A 259 -8.21 18.01 -3.78
N GLU A 260 -9.46 17.59 -3.97
CA GLU A 260 -10.13 16.64 -3.06
C GLU A 260 -9.87 15.20 -3.48
N ASP A 261 -9.78 14.96 -4.80
CA ASP A 261 -9.44 13.66 -5.36
C ASP A 261 -7.96 13.36 -5.23
N CYS A 262 -7.06 14.27 -5.62
CA CYS A 262 -5.62 14.05 -5.60
C CYS A 262 -4.87 15.34 -5.27
N GLN A 263 -3.86 15.23 -4.42
CA GLN A 263 -2.93 16.32 -4.12
C GLN A 263 -1.52 15.86 -4.41
N GLU A 264 -0.77 16.66 -5.14
CA GLU A 264 0.57 16.35 -5.60
C GLU A 264 1.59 17.36 -5.06
N VAL A 265 2.76 16.86 -4.73
CA VAL A 265 3.93 17.69 -4.43
C VAL A 265 5.11 17.27 -5.28
N GLU A 266 5.78 18.25 -5.86
CA GLU A 266 7.04 18.05 -6.57
C GLU A 266 8.19 18.06 -5.55
N ILE A 267 9.12 17.12 -5.70
CA ILE A 267 10.29 17.03 -4.85
C ILE A 267 11.46 17.71 -5.55
N GLN A 268 12.00 18.74 -4.91
CA GLN A 268 13.19 19.44 -5.36
C GLN A 268 14.37 19.16 -4.41
N PRO A 269 15.58 18.96 -4.93
CA PRO A 269 16.72 18.71 -4.07
C PRO A 269 17.14 19.98 -3.33
N GLU A 270 17.53 19.85 -2.07
CA GLU A 270 18.07 20.96 -1.26
C GLU A 270 19.37 21.55 -1.82
N THR A 271 20.15 20.72 -2.51
CA THR A 271 21.42 21.14 -3.12
C THR A 271 21.46 20.73 -4.59
N PRO A 272 22.22 21.42 -5.46
CA PRO A 272 22.28 21.10 -6.90
C PRO A 272 22.72 19.67 -7.24
N ASN A 273 23.51 19.05 -6.35
CA ASN A 273 23.99 17.67 -6.50
C ASN A 273 23.24 16.67 -5.58
N GLY A 274 22.23 17.16 -4.86
CA GLY A 274 21.41 16.37 -3.95
C GLY A 274 20.35 15.60 -4.69
N ALA A 275 19.94 14.46 -4.13
CA ALA A 275 18.78 13.71 -4.59
C ALA A 275 18.16 12.93 -3.42
N LEU A 276 16.84 12.82 -3.45
CA LEU A 276 16.12 11.80 -2.69
C LEU A 276 15.96 10.59 -3.60
N ALA A 277 16.70 9.52 -3.31
CA ALA A 277 16.73 8.34 -4.16
C ALA A 277 16.52 7.05 -3.37
N VAL A 278 15.75 6.12 -3.93
CA VAL A 278 15.62 4.76 -3.41
C VAL A 278 16.72 3.88 -3.97
N VAL A 279 17.41 3.15 -3.10
CA VAL A 279 18.43 2.17 -3.47
C VAL A 279 17.78 0.82 -3.71
N VAL A 280 17.90 0.29 -4.93
CA VAL A 280 17.37 -1.03 -5.30
C VAL A 280 18.54 -2.01 -5.51
N PRO A 281 18.73 -3.01 -4.62
CA PRO A 281 19.89 -3.90 -4.64
C PRO A 281 19.74 -5.08 -5.61
N LYS A 282 20.87 -5.62 -6.06
CA LYS A 282 20.99 -6.75 -7.01
C LYS A 282 20.48 -8.10 -6.48
N HIS A 283 20.70 -8.40 -5.20
CA HIS A 283 20.66 -9.77 -4.66
C HIS A 283 19.65 -10.04 -3.53
N GLU A 284 19.16 -9.01 -2.81
CA GLU A 284 18.36 -9.21 -1.59
C GLU A 284 16.86 -9.39 -1.85
N ILE A 285 16.37 -9.03 -3.04
CA ILE A 285 14.95 -9.18 -3.38
C ILE A 285 14.59 -10.68 -3.57
N THR A 286 15.57 -11.52 -3.92
CA THR A 286 15.36 -12.94 -4.23
C THR A 286 15.52 -13.87 -3.02
N GLN A 287 16.27 -13.48 -1.98
CA GLN A 287 16.61 -14.39 -0.87
C GLN A 287 15.64 -14.33 0.32
N THR A 288 14.99 -13.19 0.59
CA THR A 288 14.15 -13.05 1.78
C THR A 288 12.86 -13.89 1.69
N THR A 289 12.31 -14.09 0.48
CA THR A 289 11.17 -14.99 0.24
C THR A 289 11.52 -16.47 0.39
N ALA A 290 12.77 -16.87 0.08
CA ALA A 290 13.22 -18.25 0.24
C ALA A 290 13.53 -18.60 1.71
N LEU A 291 14.17 -17.70 2.45
CA LEU A 291 14.51 -17.92 3.87
C LEU A 291 13.31 -17.80 4.82
N ALA A 292 12.31 -16.96 4.51
CA ALA A 292 11.07 -16.91 5.27
C ALA A 292 10.22 -18.19 5.11
N ARG A 293 10.29 -18.85 3.93
CA ARG A 293 9.64 -20.15 3.68
C ARG A 293 10.41 -21.34 4.26
N ALA A 294 11.72 -21.23 4.47
CA ALA A 294 12.55 -22.33 5.01
C ALA A 294 12.53 -22.45 6.54
N LYS A 295 11.88 -21.52 7.26
CA LYS A 295 11.78 -21.51 8.74
C LYS A 295 10.36 -21.79 9.27
N LEU A 296 9.44 -22.27 8.43
CA LEU A 296 8.10 -22.71 8.83
C LEU A 296 7.84 -24.15 8.37
#